data_AF-A0A928N7R9-F1
#
_entry.id   AF-A0A928N7R9-F1
#
_cell.length_a   1.000
_cell.length_b   1.000
_cell.length_c   1.000
_cell.angle_alpha   90.00
_cell.angle_beta   90.00
_cell.angle_gamma   90.00
#
_symmetry.space_group_name_H-M   'P 1'
#
loop_
_entity.id
_entity.type
_entity.pdbx_description
1 polymer ?
#
loop_
_entity_poly.entity_id
_entity_poly.type
_entity_poly.pdbx_seq_one_letter_code
_entity_poly.pdbx_strand_id
1 'polypeptide(L)' 'MAKCEICGKGVTFGIQVSHSHRRSNKAWKPNIRKVKAIVNGTPKS' A
#
# COMPACT_ATOMS: atom_id res chain seq x y z
N MET A 1 -8.89 3.36 -0.79
CA MET A 1 -7.74 2.59 -0.29
C MET A 1 -6.50 3.07 -1.05
N ALA A 2 -5.43 3.47 -0.37
CA ALA A 2 -4.30 4.11 -1.05
C ALA A 2 -3.68 3.15 -2.07
N LYS A 3 -3.51 3.61 -3.31
CA LYS A 3 -2.82 2.91 -4.40
C LYS A 3 -1.64 3.77 -4.84
N CYS A 4 -0.50 3.15 -5.08
CA CYS A 4 0.67 3.81 -5.63
C CYS A 4 0.37 4.25 -7.07
N GLU A 5 0.48 5.54 -7.38
CA GLU A 5 0.23 6.05 -8.73
C GLU A 5 1.30 5.59 -9.73
N ILE A 6 2.55 5.45 -9.28
CA ILE A 6 3.69 5.05 -10.12
C ILE A 6 3.69 3.54 -10.38
N CYS A 7 3.47 2.76 -9.32
CA CYS A 7 3.72 1.33 -9.31
C CYS A 7 2.45 0.48 -9.23
N GLY A 8 1.28 1.11 -9.14
CA GLY A 8 -0.02 0.45 -9.07
C GLY A 8 -0.26 -0.41 -7.82
N LYS A 9 0.71 -0.50 -6.89
CA LYS A 9 0.60 -1.30 -5.66
C LYS A 9 -0.58 -0.82 -4.83
N GLY A 10 -1.51 -1.72 -4.54
CA GLY A 10 -2.66 -1.51 -3.65
C GLY A 10 -2.62 -2.48 -2.48
N VAL A 11 -3.65 -2.43 -1.63
CA VAL A 11 -3.81 -3.40 -0.54
C VAL A 11 -4.17 -4.76 -1.12
N THR A 12 -3.48 -5.80 -0.66
CA THR A 12 -3.82 -7.19 -0.97
C THR A 12 -4.37 -7.89 0.27
N PHE A 13 -5.26 -8.85 0.06
CA PHE A 13 -5.91 -9.61 1.13
C PHE A 13 -5.46 -11.07 1.07
N GLY A 14 -5.40 -11.72 2.22
CA GLY A 14 -5.19 -13.16 2.34
C GLY A 14 -5.07 -13.59 3.79
N ILE A 15 -4.36 -14.70 4.02
CA ILE A 15 -4.35 -15.39 5.30
C ILE A 15 -2.96 -15.29 5.95
N GLN A 16 -2.92 -14.90 7.22
CA GLN A 16 -1.76 -15.12 8.08
C GLN A 16 -1.89 -16.51 8.71
N VAL A 17 -0.87 -17.34 8.53
CA VAL A 17 -0.78 -18.67 9.13
C VAL A 17 0.22 -18.59 10.28
N SER A 18 -0.21 -18.95 11.50
CA SER A 18 0.68 -19.05 12.66
C SER A 18 1.48 -20.35 12.64
N HIS A 19 2.49 -20.45 13.51
CA HIS A 19 3.27 -21.68 13.73
C HIS A 19 2.39 -22.90 14.05
N SER A 20 1.28 -22.69 14.78
CA SER A 20 0.27 -23.71 15.10
C SER A 20 -0.82 -23.87 14.04
N HIS A 21 -0.60 -23.41 12.81
CA HIS A 21 -1.56 -23.45 11.69
C HIS A 21 -2.89 -22.72 11.91
N ARG A 22 -2.96 -21.77 12.87
CA ARG A 22 -4.13 -20.89 12.99
C ARG A 22 -4.15 -19.91 11.83
N ARG A 23 -5.29 -19.84 11.15
CA ARG A 23 -5.52 -18.97 9.99
C ARG A 23 -6.32 -17.75 10.43
N SER A 24 -5.78 -16.55 10.19
CA SER A 24 -6.51 -15.29 10.37
C SER A 24 -6.45 -14.43 9.10
N ASN A 25 -7.50 -13.67 8.84
CA ASN A 25 -7.51 -12.74 7.70
C ASN A 25 -6.51 -11.61 7.94
N LYS A 26 -5.71 -11.28 6.92
CA LYS A 26 -4.73 -10.20 6.94
C LYS A 26 -4.83 -9.38 5.66
N ALA A 27 -4.76 -8.07 5.84
CA ALA A 27 -4.56 -7.13 4.74
C ALA A 27 -3.08 -6.70 4.73
N TRP A 28 -2.38 -6.95 3.61
CA TRP A 28 -1.03 -6.43 3.39
C TRP A 28 -1.12 -5.06 2.74
N LYS A 29 -0.75 -4.04 3.52
CA LYS A 29 -0.74 -2.66 3.06
C LYS A 29 0.64 -2.32 2.46
N PRO A 30 0.71 -1.78 1.23
CA PRO A 30 1.96 -1.24 0.72
C PRO A 30 2.38 0.01 1.51
N ASN A 31 3.69 0.27 1.61
CA ASN A 31 4.24 1.47 2.24
C ASN A 31 4.12 2.68 1.30
N ILE A 32 2.88 3.13 1.07
CA ILE A 32 2.59 4.31 0.24
C ILE A 32 2.78 5.56 1.09
N ARG A 33 3.54 6.52 0.57
CA ARG A 33 3.78 7.83 1.20
C ARG A 33 3.31 8.93 0.26
N LYS A 34 2.76 10.00 0.83
CA LYS A 34 2.44 11.22 0.08
C LYS A 34 3.73 11.97 -0.19
N VAL A 35 3.96 12.37 -1.44
CA VAL A 35 5.15 13.12 -1.86
C VAL A 35 4.67 14.37 -2.56
N LYS A 36 5.15 15.54 -2.13
CA LYS A 36 4.92 16.79 -2.84
C LYS A 36 6.03 16.97 -3.87
N ALA A 37 5.67 17.14 -5.13
CA ALA A 37 6.59 17.36 -6.23
C ALA A 37 6.24 18.67 -6.96
N ILE A 38 7.26 19.44 -7.35
CA ILE A 38 7.06 20.58 -8.23
C ILE A 38 7.00 20.05 -9.66
N VAL A 39 5.84 20.19 -10.30
CA VAL A 39 5.64 19.79 -11.71
C VAL A 39 5.32 21.05 -12.49
N ASN A 40 6.16 21.43 -13.44
CA ASN A 40 6.01 22.65 -14.25
C ASN A 40 5.86 23.94 -13.43
N GLY A 41 6.66 24.09 -12.37
CA GLY A 41 6.68 25.28 -11.52
C GLY A 41 5.54 25.35 -10.50
N THR A 42 4.59 24.41 -10.50
CA THR A 42 3.49 24.35 -9.52
C THR A 42 3.67 23.13 -8.59
N PRO A 43 3.53 23.29 -7.25
CA PRO A 43 3.55 22.16 -6.35
C PRO A 43 2.30 21.28 -6.53
N LYS A 44 2.51 20.02 -6.91
CA LYS A 44 1.50 18.96 -6.92
C LYS A 44 1.77 17.99 -5.77
N SER A 45 0.70 17.54 -5.12
CA SER A 45 0.72 16.63 -3.96
C SER A 45 0.21 15.25 -4.31
#